data_AF-A0A7V8XIR2-F1
#
_entry.id   AF-A0A7V8XIR2-F1
#
_cell.length_a   1.000
_cell.length_b   1.000
_cell.length_c   1.000
_cell.angle_alpha   90.00
_cell.angle_beta   90.00
_cell.angle_gamma   90.00
#
_symmetry.space_group_name_H-M   'P 1'
#
loop_
_entity.id
_entity.type
_entity.pdbx_description
1 polymer ?
#
loop_
_entity_poly.entity_id
_entity_poly.type
_entity_poly.pdbx_seq_one_letter_code
_entity_poly.pdbx_strand_id
1 'polypeptide(L)'
;MPLSSAGLAGGKASPFWDEYDCLAPRRILVRIKGIFHERTSLRRQRGSFFDDLVARGGLKQGFLAVRTSTGKPIAFITVHEAGNAQIFVGDSCGPNA
;
A
#
# COMPACT_ATOMS: atom_id res chain seq x y z
N MET A 1 -9.94 -3.32 9.07
CA MET A 1 -9.23 -2.08 8.64
C MET A 1 -9.73 -1.65 7.25
N PRO A 2 -10.30 -0.44 7.09
CA PRO A 2 -10.85 0.02 5.81
C PRO A 2 -9.77 0.32 4.77
N LEU A 3 -10.09 0.14 3.48
CA LEU A 3 -9.28 0.58 2.33
C LEU A 3 -9.82 1.94 1.89
N SER A 4 -9.29 3.03 2.46
CA SER A 4 -9.82 4.37 2.26
C SER A 4 -8.75 5.42 2.49
N SER A 5 -8.82 6.50 1.72
CA SER A 5 -8.04 7.73 1.85
C SER A 5 -8.59 8.72 2.88
N ALA A 6 -9.70 8.41 3.56
CA ALA A 6 -10.32 9.33 4.51
C ALA A 6 -9.35 9.72 5.65
N GLY A 7 -9.15 11.03 5.83
CA GLY A 7 -8.20 11.60 6.78
C GLY A 7 -6.73 11.56 6.33
N LEU A 8 -6.49 11.36 5.03
CA LEU A 8 -5.16 11.42 4.41
C LEU A 8 -5.16 12.47 3.29
N ALA A 9 -4.01 13.08 3.06
CA ALA A 9 -3.78 14.04 1.97
C ALA A 9 -2.89 13.40 0.90
N GLY A 10 -3.06 13.82 -0.36
CA GLY A 10 -2.28 13.29 -1.47
C GLY A 10 -3.11 13.21 -2.74
N GLY A 11 -2.68 12.36 -3.67
CA GLY A 11 -3.31 12.28 -4.98
C GLY A 11 -2.53 11.41 -5.95
N LYS A 12 -2.48 11.84 -7.21
CA LYS A 12 -1.79 11.11 -8.27
C LYS A 12 -0.31 10.97 -7.94
N ALA A 13 0.20 9.75 -8.03
CA ALA A 13 1.62 9.49 -7.89
C ALA A 13 2.40 9.93 -9.14
N SER A 14 3.66 10.32 -8.94
CA SER A 14 4.63 10.60 -9.99
C SER A 14 4.84 9.38 -10.90
N PRO A 15 5.02 9.57 -12.22
CA PRO A 15 5.35 8.48 -13.14
C PRO A 15 6.77 7.95 -12.95
N PHE A 16 7.63 8.65 -12.20
CA PHE A 16 8.98 8.21 -11.90
C PHE A 16 9.00 7.45 -10.58
N TRP A 17 8.83 8.17 -9.48
CA TRP A 17 8.75 7.62 -8.13
C TRP A 17 8.30 8.71 -7.16
N ASP A 18 7.60 8.32 -6.11
CA ASP A 18 7.38 9.12 -4.91
C ASP A 18 7.81 8.28 -3.70
N GLU A 19 8.52 8.90 -2.78
CA GLU A 19 8.87 8.29 -1.51
C GLU A 19 8.45 9.18 -0.36
N TYR A 20 7.98 8.55 0.71
CA TYR A 20 7.54 9.23 1.91
C TYR A 20 8.11 8.55 3.14
N ASP A 21 8.71 9.36 4.00
CA ASP A 21 9.12 8.95 5.33
C ASP A 21 8.03 9.32 6.33
N CYS A 22 7.50 8.29 7.00
CA CYS A 22 6.42 8.44 7.97
C CYS A 22 6.89 8.10 9.38
N LEU A 23 6.66 9.00 10.32
CA LEU A 23 6.80 8.69 11.75
C LEU A 23 5.70 7.71 12.16
N ALA A 24 6.10 6.48 12.49
CA ALA A 24 5.19 5.41 12.89
C ALA A 24 5.55 4.83 14.26
N PRO A 25 4.55 4.41 15.05
CA PRO A 25 4.81 3.67 16.28
C PRO A 25 5.43 2.30 15.98
N ARG A 26 5.96 1.63 17.03
CA ARG A 26 6.61 0.31 16.93
C ARG A 26 5.75 -0.78 16.26
N ARG A 27 4.43 -0.64 16.27
CA ARG A 27 3.49 -1.59 15.63
C ARG A 27 2.51 -0.85 14.75
N ILE A 28 2.42 -1.31 13.51
CA ILE A 28 1.46 -0.85 12.50
C ILE A 28 0.63 -2.03 11.99
N LEU A 29 -0.49 -1.72 11.39
CA LEU A 29 -1.38 -2.66 10.72
C LEU A 29 -1.32 -2.37 9.22
N VAL A 30 -1.08 -3.43 8.44
CA VAL A 30 -1.03 -3.36 6.98
C VAL A 30 -2.13 -4.26 6.41
N ARG A 31 -2.91 -3.73 5.46
CA ARG A 31 -3.88 -4.51 4.68
C ARG A 31 -3.58 -4.31 3.22
N ILE A 32 -3.35 -5.43 2.53
CA ILE A 32 -3.17 -5.49 1.10
C ILE A 32 -4.40 -6.15 0.48
N LYS A 33 -4.91 -5.60 -0.62
CA LYS A 33 -5.96 -6.24 -1.43
C LYS A 33 -5.58 -6.11 -2.91
N GLY A 34 -5.51 -7.24 -3.59
CA GLY A 34 -5.41 -7.30 -5.05
C GLY A 34 -6.72 -7.79 -5.66
N ILE A 35 -7.14 -7.17 -6.75
CA ILE A 35 -8.19 -7.66 -7.64
C ILE A 35 -7.50 -8.11 -8.91
N PHE A 36 -7.66 -9.38 -9.27
CA PHE A 36 -6.96 -10.01 -10.39
C PHE A 36 -7.92 -10.31 -11.54
N HIS A 37 -7.39 -10.43 -12.76
CA HIS A 37 -8.14 -10.87 -13.93
C HIS A 37 -8.62 -12.30 -13.81
N GLU A 38 -7.79 -13.15 -13.20
CA GLU A 38 -8.02 -14.57 -13.05
C GLU A 38 -7.89 -15.00 -11.59
N ARG A 39 -8.37 -16.21 -11.29
CA ARG A 39 -8.24 -16.77 -9.94
C ARG A 39 -6.76 -16.90 -9.58
N THR A 40 -6.30 -16.02 -8.70
CA THR A 40 -4.90 -15.96 -8.25
C THR A 40 -4.83 -16.44 -6.80
N SER A 41 -3.86 -17.30 -6.50
CA SER A 41 -3.62 -17.81 -5.14
C SER A 41 -2.52 -17.01 -4.46
N LEU A 42 -2.72 -16.68 -3.19
CA LEU A 42 -1.64 -16.19 -2.34
C LEU A 42 -0.81 -17.39 -1.87
N ARG A 43 0.50 -17.36 -2.15
CA ARG A 43 1.43 -18.45 -1.81
C ARG A 43 2.57 -17.90 -0.97
N ARG A 44 3.03 -18.67 0.00
CA ARG A 44 4.30 -18.38 0.67
C ARG A 44 5.43 -18.68 -0.30
N GLN A 45 6.30 -17.70 -0.51
CA GLN A 45 7.53 -17.81 -1.26
C GLN A 45 8.68 -17.67 -0.25
N ARG A 46 9.52 -18.69 -0.14
CA ARG A 46 10.75 -18.61 0.66
C ARG A 46 11.74 -17.69 -0.06
N GLY A 47 12.11 -16.59 0.58
CA GLY A 47 13.18 -15.71 0.12
C GLY A 47 14.49 -15.99 0.86
N SER A 48 15.59 -15.40 0.39
CA SER A 48 16.91 -15.53 1.05
C SER A 48 16.99 -14.77 2.38
N PHE A 49 16.14 -13.77 2.60
CA PHE A 49 16.16 -12.92 3.81
C PHE A 49 14.83 -12.97 4.59
N PHE A 50 13.69 -13.03 3.91
CA PHE A 50 12.37 -13.10 4.52
C PHE A 50 11.44 -14.03 3.72
N ASP A 51 10.50 -14.66 4.42
CA ASP A 51 9.39 -15.41 3.80
C ASP A 51 8.31 -14.41 3.37
N ASP A 52 8.06 -14.34 2.06
CA ASP A 52 7.04 -13.43 1.51
C ASP A 52 5.75 -14.17 1.20
N LEU A 53 4.62 -13.46 1.28
CA LEU A 53 3.36 -13.90 0.70
C LEU A 53 3.17 -13.22 -0.65
N VAL A 54 3.17 -14.02 -1.72
CA VAL A 54 3.15 -13.52 -3.10
C VAL A 54 1.94 -14.09 -3.84
N ALA A 55 1.25 -13.21 -4.57
CA ALA A 55 0.21 -13.56 -5.52
C ALA A 55 0.67 -13.10 -6.91
N ARG A 56 0.93 -14.05 -7.81
CA ARG A 56 1.42 -13.78 -9.18
C ARG A 56 0.28 -13.98 -10.17
N GLY A 57 -0.21 -12.90 -10.75
CA GLY A 57 -1.29 -12.90 -11.74
C GLY A 57 -1.53 -11.49 -12.27
N GLY A 58 -2.27 -11.36 -13.38
CA GLY A 58 -2.61 -10.05 -13.95
C GLY A 58 -3.47 -9.22 -12.98
N LEU A 59 -2.91 -8.12 -12.45
CA LEU A 59 -3.56 -7.26 -11.46
C LEU A 59 -4.41 -6.18 -12.15
N LYS A 60 -5.72 -6.17 -11.85
CA LYS A 60 -6.64 -5.08 -12.26
C LYS A 60 -6.46 -3.85 -11.38
N GLN A 61 -6.49 -4.09 -10.06
CA GLN A 61 -6.43 -3.04 -9.04
C GLN A 61 -5.72 -3.58 -7.78
N GLY A 62 -4.85 -2.76 -7.21
CA GLY A 62 -4.19 -3.02 -5.93
C GLY A 62 -4.49 -1.92 -4.93
N PHE A 63 -4.59 -2.31 -3.67
CA PHE A 63 -4.83 -1.41 -2.55
C PHE A 63 -3.89 -1.78 -1.41
N LEU A 64 -3.24 -0.76 -0.84
CA LEU A 64 -2.50 -0.84 0.41
C LEU A 64 -3.11 0.15 1.39
N ALA A 65 -3.46 -0.30 2.58
CA ALA A 65 -3.76 0.58 3.69
C ALA A 65 -2.78 0.33 4.83
N VAL A 66 -2.29 1.40 5.45
CA VAL A 66 -1.40 1.37 6.60
C VAL A 66 -1.99 2.21 7.71
N ARG A 67 -2.11 1.65 8.92
CA ARG A 67 -2.64 2.33 10.09
C ARG A 67 -1.86 2.01 11.35
N THR A 68 -1.97 2.86 12.37
CA THR A 68 -1.51 2.50 13.72
C THR A 68 -2.37 1.38 14.30
N SER A 69 -1.90 0.73 15.36
CA SER A 69 -2.71 -0.23 16.14
C SER A 69 -3.99 0.38 16.72
N THR A 70 -4.00 1.70 16.98
CA THR A 70 -5.17 2.47 17.44
C THR A 70 -6.12 2.87 16.31
N GLY A 71 -5.79 2.55 15.05
CA GLY A 71 -6.64 2.80 13.90
C GLY A 71 -6.43 4.15 13.22
N LYS A 72 -5.48 4.99 13.66
CA LYS A 72 -5.10 6.24 12.98
C LYS A 72 -4.51 5.90 11.60
N PRO A 73 -5.00 6.51 10.50
CA PRO A 73 -4.47 6.25 9.18
C PRO A 73 -3.06 6.86 9.02
N ILE A 74 -2.17 6.13 8.36
CA ILE A 74 -0.79 6.57 8.05
C ILE A 74 -0.64 6.75 6.54
N ALA A 75 -1.02 5.73 5.76
CA ALA A 75 -0.93 5.77 4.31
C ALA A 75 -2.03 4.93 3.65
N PHE A 76 -2.41 5.33 2.45
CA PHE A 76 -3.28 4.57 1.56
C PHE A 76 -2.79 4.72 0.12
N ILE A 77 -2.57 3.60 -0.55
CA ILE A 77 -2.05 3.55 -1.92
C ILE A 77 -3.01 2.74 -2.78
N THR A 78 -3.28 3.25 -3.98
CA THR A 78 -3.98 2.52 -5.02
C THR A 78 -3.12 2.38 -6.26
N VAL A 79 -3.23 1.25 -6.93
CA VAL A 79 -2.61 1.01 -8.24
C VAL A 79 -3.66 0.42 -9.16
N HIS A 80 -3.70 0.90 -10.40
CA HIS A 80 -4.59 0.42 -11.44
C HIS A 80 -3.77 -0.09 -12.62
N GLU A 81 -4.30 -1.08 -13.34
CA GLU A 81 -3.66 -1.72 -14.49
C GLU A 81 -3.13 -0.72 -15.55
N ALA A 82 -3.81 0.41 -15.73
CA ALA A 82 -3.39 1.48 -16.66
C ALA A 82 -2.12 2.26 -16.20
N GLY A 83 -1.41 1.80 -15.17
CA GLY A 83 -0.24 2.48 -14.60
C GLY A 83 -0.59 3.67 -13.71
N ASN A 84 -1.87 3.94 -13.48
CA ASN A 84 -2.31 5.01 -12.59
C ASN A 84 -2.15 4.56 -11.13
N ALA A 85 -1.29 5.24 -10.41
CA ALA A 85 -1.15 5.09 -8.97
C ALA A 85 -1.59 6.36 -8.23
N GLN A 86 -2.14 6.18 -7.04
CA GLN A 86 -2.43 7.28 -6.13
C GLN A 86 -1.83 6.97 -4.77
N ILE A 87 -1.23 7.99 -4.16
CA ILE A 87 -0.64 7.91 -2.84
C ILE A 87 -1.29 8.97 -1.96
N PHE A 88 -1.80 8.54 -0.82
CA PHE A 88 -2.35 9.39 0.23
C PHE A 88 -1.62 9.09 1.53
N VAL A 89 -1.17 10.12 2.23
CA VAL A 89 -0.38 10.03 3.45
C VAL A 89 -0.95 10.95 4.53
N GLY A 90 -0.69 10.61 5.79
CA GLY A 90 -1.10 11.43 6.93
C GLY A 90 -0.06 12.48 7.27
N ASP A 91 -0.43 13.41 8.15
CA ASP A 91 0.42 14.55 8.53
C ASP A 91 1.75 14.18 9.20
N SER A 92 1.91 12.92 9.59
CA SER A 92 3.17 12.38 10.13
C SER A 92 4.17 11.96 9.05
N CYS A 93 3.85 12.16 7.77
CA CYS A 93 4.65 11.77 6.64
C CYS A 93 5.20 13.00 5.91
N GLY A 94 6.48 12.98 5.59
CA GLY A 94 7.13 13.95 4.70
C GLY A 94 7.67 13.25 3.44
N PRO A 95 7.73 13.93 2.29
CA PRO A 95 8.42 13.39 1.12
C PRO A 95 9.89 13.15 1.46
N ASN A 96 10.45 12.02 1.05
CA ASN A 96 11.90 11.83 1.06
C ASN A 96 12.47 12.63 -0.13
N ALA A 97 13.45 13.49 0.14
CA ALA A 97 14.02 14.42 -0.83
C ALA A 97 15.26 13.84 -1.52
#